data_AF-A0A833GER5-F1
#
_entry.id   AF-A0A833GER5-F1
#
_cell.length_a   1.000
_cell.length_b   1.000
_cell.length_c   1.000
_cell.angle_alpha   90.00
_cell.angle_beta   90.00
_cell.angle_gamma   90.00
#
_symmetry.space_group_name_H-M   'P 1'
#
loop_
_entity.id
_entity.type
_entity.pdbx_description
1 polymer ?
#
loop_
_entity_poly.entity_id
_entity_poly.type
_entity_poly.pdbx_seq_one_letter_code
_entity_poly.pdbx_strand_id
1 'polypeptide(L)'
;MSVTADLASTLAENPGAVIEDVARAHKVTTHTVIEALPAAMRRFAPGSAFIAAMQDIATWGDVTLIVHTEDGIMEFGGPLPAGAVARGYYNVPGSKGFHGHLRHARCARLAFVERPFMGRPSASILFFNIDGGIVFKVFVGRDENVKHKEDEYVRGDAHTNTAEGFFSIFKRGMTGVYQHCNKRHLRRYLAEFDFRYSNRVKLGVDDIARTERALKGIVGKRLTYRMPHH
;
A
#
# COMPACT_ATOMS: atom_id res chain seq x y z
N MET A 1 -28.52 9.98 18.08
CA MET A 1 -27.23 10.26 17.44
C MET A 1 -27.25 9.63 16.05
N SER A 2 -26.57 10.19 15.05
CA SER A 2 -26.47 9.50 13.74
C SER A 2 -25.64 8.22 13.91
N VAL A 3 -25.94 7.18 13.11
CA VAL A 3 -25.20 5.91 13.09
C VAL A 3 -23.69 6.13 12.94
N THR A 4 -23.30 7.16 12.19
CA THR A 4 -21.90 7.55 11.97
C THR A 4 -21.22 8.22 13.18
N ALA A 5 -21.95 9.05 13.94
CA ALA A 5 -21.41 9.71 15.13
C ALA A 5 -21.22 8.70 16.29
N ASP A 6 -22.16 7.78 16.41
CA ASP A 6 -22.09 6.65 17.34
C ASP A 6 -20.88 5.75 17.03
N LEU A 7 -20.74 5.34 15.77
CA LEU A 7 -19.62 4.51 15.29
C LEU A 7 -18.24 5.13 15.55
N ALA A 8 -18.08 6.43 15.30
CA ALA A 8 -16.82 7.13 15.54
C ALA A 8 -16.48 7.19 17.03
N SER A 9 -17.47 7.38 17.91
CA SER A 9 -17.28 7.34 19.37
C SER A 9 -16.86 5.94 19.82
N THR A 10 -17.56 4.90 19.36
CA THR A 10 -17.23 3.50 19.67
C THR A 10 -15.80 3.15 19.29
N LEU A 11 -15.34 3.59 18.12
CA LEU A 11 -13.99 3.32 17.62
C LEU A 11 -12.91 4.18 18.29
N ALA A 12 -13.26 5.35 18.82
CA ALA A 12 -12.35 6.16 19.62
C ALA A 12 -12.11 5.52 21.01
N GLU A 13 -13.14 4.93 21.61
CA GLU A 13 -13.08 4.24 22.90
C GLU A 13 -12.44 2.86 22.78
N ASN A 14 -12.74 2.12 21.71
CA ASN A 14 -12.19 0.80 21.44
C ASN A 14 -11.60 0.70 20.02
N PRO A 15 -10.44 1.34 19.77
CA PRO A 15 -9.80 1.31 18.46
C PRO A 15 -9.28 -0.08 18.07
N GLY A 16 -9.26 -1.05 18.99
CA GLY A 16 -8.84 -2.43 18.75
C GLY A 16 -9.96 -3.40 18.36
N ALA A 17 -11.22 -2.94 18.28
CA ALA A 17 -12.35 -3.77 17.90
C ALA A 17 -12.14 -4.47 16.54
N VAL A 18 -12.68 -5.68 16.38
CA VAL A 18 -12.65 -6.41 15.11
C VAL A 18 -13.51 -5.67 14.10
N ILE A 19 -12.91 -5.28 12.97
CA ILE A 19 -13.53 -4.38 11.99
C ILE A 19 -14.81 -4.98 11.41
N GLU A 20 -14.78 -6.29 11.12
CA GLU A 20 -15.93 -7.02 10.58
C GLU A 20 -17.09 -7.12 11.58
N ASP A 21 -16.79 -7.30 12.87
CA ASP A 21 -17.82 -7.36 13.91
C ASP A 21 -18.50 -6.01 14.10
N VAL A 22 -17.73 -4.92 14.12
CA VAL A 22 -18.27 -3.56 14.18
C VAL A 22 -19.11 -3.26 12.94
N ALA A 23 -18.63 -3.62 11.75
CA ALA A 23 -19.38 -3.43 10.51
C ALA A 23 -20.75 -4.12 10.56
N ARG A 24 -20.78 -5.37 11.03
CA ARG A 24 -22.00 -6.17 11.20
C ARG A 24 -22.93 -5.58 12.25
N ALA A 25 -22.42 -5.23 13.43
CA ALA A 25 -23.21 -4.67 14.53
C ALA A 25 -23.90 -3.35 14.13
N HIS A 26 -23.20 -2.50 13.38
CA HIS A 26 -23.74 -1.20 12.93
C HIS A 26 -24.42 -1.25 11.56
N LYS A 27 -24.45 -2.42 10.89
CA LYS A 27 -25.01 -2.61 9.54
C LYS A 27 -24.39 -1.66 8.50
N VAL A 28 -23.07 -1.52 8.53
CA VAL A 28 -22.28 -0.67 7.62
C VAL A 28 -21.17 -1.50 6.96
N THR A 29 -20.50 -0.92 5.96
CA THR A 29 -19.36 -1.60 5.31
C THR A 29 -18.11 -1.54 6.19
N THR A 30 -17.18 -2.47 6.01
CA THR A 30 -15.87 -2.43 6.68
C THR A 30 -15.05 -1.20 6.27
N HIS A 31 -15.23 -0.70 5.05
CA HIS A 31 -14.68 0.58 4.62
C HIS A 31 -15.22 1.74 5.48
N THR A 32 -16.53 1.79 5.75
CA THR A 32 -17.15 2.81 6.62
C THR A 32 -16.58 2.76 8.04
N VAL A 33 -16.36 1.56 8.59
CA VAL A 33 -15.70 1.39 9.90
C VAL A 33 -14.30 1.98 9.88
N ILE A 34 -13.51 1.69 8.86
CA ILE A 34 -12.16 2.24 8.74
C ILE A 34 -12.20 3.76 8.55
N GLU A 35 -13.13 4.32 7.77
CA GLU A 35 -13.29 5.77 7.67
C GLU A 35 -13.63 6.43 9.00
N ALA A 36 -14.37 5.74 9.88
CA ALA A 36 -14.73 6.23 11.20
C ALA A 36 -13.59 6.13 12.24
N LEU A 37 -12.50 5.38 11.97
CA LEU A 37 -11.32 5.41 12.84
C LEU A 37 -10.73 6.83 12.93
N PRO A 38 -10.12 7.18 14.08
CA PRO A 38 -9.41 8.45 14.24
C PRO A 38 -8.45 8.71 13.08
N ALA A 39 -8.45 9.93 12.54
CA ALA A 39 -7.65 10.27 11.37
C ALA A 39 -6.14 9.99 11.55
N ALA A 40 -5.63 10.04 12.79
CA ALA A 40 -4.24 9.69 13.09
C ALA A 40 -3.90 8.22 12.77
N MET A 41 -4.87 7.31 12.88
CA MET A 41 -4.68 5.86 12.75
C MET A 41 -4.77 5.34 11.31
N ARG A 42 -5.07 6.21 10.33
CA ARG A 42 -5.33 5.76 8.95
C ARG A 42 -4.86 6.71 7.86
N ARG A 43 -4.41 6.15 6.74
CA ARG A 43 -4.20 6.85 5.47
C ARG A 43 -4.81 6.03 4.33
N PHE A 44 -5.30 6.69 3.29
CA PHE A 44 -5.92 6.03 2.13
C PHE A 44 -5.11 6.24 0.86
N ALA A 45 -5.12 5.24 -0.01
CA ALA A 45 -4.62 5.31 -1.38
C ALA A 45 -5.67 4.77 -2.37
N PRO A 46 -5.70 5.24 -3.63
CA PRO A 46 -6.65 4.73 -4.62
C PRO A 46 -6.39 3.26 -4.92
N GLY A 47 -7.43 2.52 -5.34
CA GLY A 47 -7.31 1.11 -5.75
C GLY A 47 -6.33 0.87 -6.89
N SER A 48 -6.03 1.89 -7.70
CA SER A 48 -4.96 1.84 -8.72
C SER A 48 -3.56 1.58 -8.13
N ALA A 49 -3.38 1.78 -6.81
CA ALA A 49 -2.14 1.46 -6.11
C ALA A 49 -1.98 -0.03 -5.79
N PHE A 50 -3.00 -0.87 -6.04
CA PHE A 50 -2.98 -2.31 -5.71
C PHE A 50 -1.71 -3.02 -6.18
N ILE A 51 -1.36 -2.87 -7.47
CA ILE A 51 -0.23 -3.60 -8.07
C ILE A 51 1.09 -3.13 -7.43
N ALA A 52 1.27 -1.81 -7.31
CA ALA A 52 2.47 -1.24 -6.70
C ALA A 52 2.63 -1.67 -5.24
N ALA A 53 1.54 -1.67 -4.46
CA ALA A 53 1.56 -2.12 -3.08
C ALA A 53 1.88 -3.62 -2.95
N MET A 54 1.25 -4.48 -3.76
CA MET A 54 1.53 -5.93 -3.72
C MET A 54 2.97 -6.25 -4.17
N GLN A 55 3.53 -5.50 -5.12
CA GLN A 55 4.92 -5.64 -5.53
C GLN A 55 5.90 -5.17 -4.46
N ASP A 56 5.59 -4.09 -3.74
CA ASP A 56 6.39 -3.59 -2.62
C ASP A 56 6.35 -4.56 -1.42
N ILE A 57 5.15 -5.04 -1.03
CA ILE A 57 4.96 -6.01 0.04
C ILE A 57 5.78 -7.29 -0.22
N ALA A 58 5.89 -7.72 -1.48
CA ALA A 58 6.70 -8.90 -1.83
C ALA A 58 8.19 -8.76 -1.49
N THR A 59 8.67 -7.55 -1.16
CA THR A 59 10.05 -7.30 -0.74
C THR A 59 10.21 -7.18 0.79
N TRP A 60 9.14 -7.32 1.57
CA TRP A 60 9.15 -7.03 3.01
C TRP A 60 9.63 -8.20 3.88
N GLY A 61 9.81 -9.39 3.30
CA GLY A 61 10.03 -10.61 4.07
C GLY A 61 8.73 -11.14 4.67
N ASP A 62 8.77 -11.61 5.90
CA ASP A 62 7.63 -12.23 6.55
C ASP A 62 6.54 -11.21 6.91
N VAL A 63 5.33 -11.51 6.48
CA VAL A 63 4.11 -10.76 6.83
C VAL A 63 3.03 -11.73 7.27
N THR A 64 1.95 -11.21 7.85
CA THR A 64 0.73 -12.00 8.08
C THR A 64 -0.37 -11.48 7.16
N LEU A 65 -0.77 -12.30 6.19
CA LEU A 65 -1.93 -12.03 5.35
C LEU A 65 -3.17 -12.70 5.94
N ILE A 66 -4.25 -11.93 6.10
CA ILE A 66 -5.52 -12.42 6.63
C ILE A 66 -6.64 -12.21 5.61
N VAL A 67 -7.37 -13.27 5.32
CA VAL A 67 -8.66 -13.24 4.62
C VAL A 67 -9.75 -13.53 5.64
N HIS A 68 -10.65 -12.57 5.84
CA HIS A 68 -11.77 -12.68 6.77
C HIS A 68 -13.07 -12.66 5.94
N THR A 69 -13.78 -13.78 5.91
CA THR A 69 -15.10 -13.91 5.29
C THR A 69 -16.19 -13.92 6.38
N GLU A 70 -17.44 -14.10 5.99
CA GLU A 70 -18.53 -14.27 6.97
C GLU A 70 -18.37 -15.54 7.81
N ASP A 71 -17.83 -16.61 7.21
CA ASP A 71 -17.80 -17.95 7.79
C ASP A 71 -16.42 -18.39 8.28
N GLY A 72 -15.36 -17.63 7.99
CA GLY A 72 -14.01 -18.08 8.32
C GLY A 72 -12.94 -16.99 8.27
N ILE A 73 -11.91 -17.20 9.10
CA ILE A 73 -10.68 -16.41 9.13
C ILE A 73 -9.56 -17.33 8.71
N MET A 74 -8.89 -16.99 7.60
CA MET A 74 -7.73 -17.70 7.09
C MET A 74 -6.52 -16.78 7.21
N GLU A 75 -5.44 -17.31 7.78
CA GLU A 75 -4.19 -16.59 7.95
C GLU A 75 -3.05 -17.30 7.23
N PHE A 76 -2.19 -16.53 6.59
CA PHE A 76 -0.93 -16.98 6.04
C PHE A 76 0.20 -16.17 6.66
N GLY A 77 1.14 -16.85 7.31
CA GLY A 77 2.39 -16.27 7.78
C GLY A 77 3.53 -16.61 6.83
N GLY A 78 4.32 -15.62 6.45
CA GLY A 78 5.51 -15.78 5.61
C GLY A 78 5.60 -14.74 4.49
N PRO A 79 6.55 -14.90 3.55
CA PRO A 79 6.75 -13.94 2.48
C PRO A 79 5.66 -14.09 1.41
N LEU A 80 5.17 -12.97 0.90
CA LEU A 80 4.25 -12.96 -0.25
C LEU A 80 5.03 -12.96 -1.57
N PRO A 81 4.76 -13.87 -2.51
CA PRO A 81 5.42 -13.86 -3.81
C PRO A 81 5.05 -12.62 -4.63
N ALA A 82 6.01 -12.11 -5.40
CA ALA A 82 5.73 -11.11 -6.42
C ALA A 82 4.77 -11.67 -7.47
N GLY A 83 3.72 -10.92 -7.80
CA GLY A 83 2.70 -11.32 -8.75
C GLY A 83 2.71 -10.46 -10.01
N ALA A 84 1.91 -10.89 -10.99
CA ALA A 84 1.80 -10.21 -12.28
C ALA A 84 0.36 -10.23 -12.81
N VAL A 85 -0.01 -9.17 -13.54
CA VAL A 85 -1.31 -9.10 -14.20
C VAL A 85 -1.32 -9.96 -15.46
N ALA A 86 -2.21 -10.94 -15.50
CA ALA A 86 -2.51 -11.73 -16.68
C ALA A 86 -3.95 -12.22 -16.64
N ARG A 87 -4.60 -12.33 -17.80
CA ARG A 87 -5.98 -12.83 -17.96
C ARG A 87 -7.02 -12.12 -17.06
N GLY A 88 -6.81 -10.84 -16.75
CA GLY A 88 -7.73 -10.03 -15.93
C GLY A 88 -7.58 -10.21 -14.41
N TYR A 89 -6.55 -10.91 -13.95
CA TYR A 89 -6.23 -11.10 -12.53
C TYR A 89 -4.80 -10.65 -12.25
N TYR A 90 -4.54 -10.28 -10.99
CA TYR A 90 -3.19 -10.26 -10.44
C TYR A 90 -2.89 -11.66 -9.92
N ASN A 91 -1.96 -12.34 -10.57
CA ASN A 91 -1.63 -13.74 -10.32
C ASN A 91 -0.44 -13.80 -9.38
N VAL A 92 -0.61 -14.47 -8.24
CA VAL A 92 0.45 -14.78 -7.30
C VAL A 92 0.91 -16.21 -7.61
N PRO A 93 2.10 -16.38 -8.22
CA PRO A 93 2.57 -17.69 -8.65
C PRO A 93 2.96 -18.54 -7.44
N GLY A 94 2.79 -19.86 -7.57
CA GLY A 94 3.26 -20.79 -6.56
C GLY A 94 2.54 -22.13 -6.63
N SER A 95 3.16 -23.15 -6.04
CA SER A 95 2.58 -24.47 -5.80
C SER A 95 2.52 -24.83 -4.31
N LYS A 96 3.14 -24.00 -3.46
CA LYS A 96 3.20 -24.08 -1.99
C LYS A 96 3.22 -22.65 -1.44
N GLY A 97 2.83 -22.48 -0.17
CA GLY A 97 2.70 -21.16 0.45
C GLY A 97 1.54 -20.35 -0.13
N PHE A 98 1.57 -19.02 0.01
CA PHE A 98 0.52 -18.15 -0.52
C PHE A 98 0.60 -18.04 -2.04
N HIS A 99 -0.44 -18.51 -2.73
CA HIS A 99 -0.56 -18.45 -4.18
C HIS A 99 -2.04 -18.30 -4.55
N GLY A 100 -2.33 -17.79 -5.75
CA GLY A 100 -3.71 -17.64 -6.23
C GLY A 100 -3.92 -16.48 -7.18
N HIS A 101 -5.20 -16.10 -7.36
CA HIS A 101 -5.62 -15.10 -8.34
C HIS A 101 -6.49 -14.03 -7.70
N LEU A 102 -6.06 -12.77 -7.78
CA LEU A 102 -6.74 -11.64 -7.15
C LEU A 102 -7.37 -10.75 -8.23
N ARG A 103 -8.66 -10.42 -8.08
CA ARG A 103 -9.38 -9.50 -8.99
C ARG A 103 -8.97 -8.05 -8.74
N HIS A 104 -7.73 -7.67 -9.07
CA HIS A 104 -7.18 -6.35 -8.75
C HIS A 104 -8.04 -5.18 -9.28
N ALA A 105 -8.72 -5.35 -10.41
CA ALA A 105 -9.61 -4.35 -10.99
C ALA A 105 -10.84 -4.03 -10.13
N ARG A 106 -11.21 -4.93 -9.20
CA ARG A 106 -12.27 -4.68 -8.20
C ARG A 106 -11.73 -3.96 -6.96
N CYS A 107 -10.42 -3.74 -6.83
CA CYS A 107 -9.91 -2.97 -5.70
C CYS A 107 -10.26 -1.49 -5.89
N ALA A 108 -11.06 -0.95 -4.98
CA ALA A 108 -11.46 0.45 -5.01
C ALA A 108 -10.48 1.34 -4.25
N ARG A 109 -9.88 0.81 -3.18
CA ARG A 109 -9.08 1.59 -2.23
C ARG A 109 -8.17 0.70 -1.41
N LEU A 110 -7.06 1.27 -0.96
CA LEU A 110 -6.20 0.72 0.08
C LEU A 110 -6.31 1.64 1.32
N ALA A 111 -6.25 1.06 2.51
CA ALA A 111 -5.99 1.80 3.74
C ALA A 111 -4.73 1.29 4.44
N PHE A 112 -3.87 2.22 4.83
CA PHE A 112 -2.76 1.98 5.74
C PHE A 112 -3.26 2.30 7.14
N VAL A 113 -3.27 1.32 8.02
CA VAL A 113 -3.87 1.42 9.36
C VAL A 113 -2.85 1.07 10.42
N GLU A 114 -2.65 2.01 11.34
CA GLU A 114 -1.87 1.83 12.57
C GLU A 114 -2.81 2.02 13.76
N ARG A 115 -3.08 0.95 14.50
CA ARG A 115 -3.97 0.98 15.67
C ARG A 115 -3.56 -0.08 16.69
N PRO A 116 -3.89 0.09 17.98
CA PRO A 116 -3.70 -0.97 18.96
C PRO A 116 -4.63 -2.15 18.62
N PHE A 117 -4.10 -3.36 18.66
CA PHE A 117 -4.87 -4.60 18.54
C PHE A 117 -4.38 -5.57 19.61
N MET A 118 -5.30 -6.05 20.46
CA MET A 118 -4.99 -6.85 21.65
C MET A 118 -3.88 -6.23 22.53
N GLY A 119 -3.99 -4.91 22.79
CA GLY A 119 -3.07 -4.19 23.67
C GLY A 119 -1.69 -3.88 23.08
N ARG A 120 -1.43 -4.19 21.81
CA ARG A 120 -0.15 -3.93 21.14
C ARG A 120 -0.32 -3.09 19.87
N PRO A 121 0.60 -2.17 19.53
CA PRO A 121 0.60 -1.49 18.24
C PRO A 121 0.59 -2.50 17.08
N SER A 122 -0.19 -2.22 16.05
CA SER A 122 -0.31 -3.07 14.86
C SER A 122 -0.40 -2.18 13.62
N ALA A 123 0.43 -2.48 12.61
CA ALA A 123 0.45 -1.81 11.33
C ALA A 123 -0.02 -2.77 10.23
N SER A 124 -0.91 -2.32 9.36
CA SER A 124 -1.47 -3.14 8.29
C SER A 124 -1.89 -2.35 7.05
N ILE A 125 -1.94 -3.04 5.92
CA ILE A 125 -2.55 -2.58 4.67
C ILE A 125 -3.83 -3.37 4.44
N LEU A 126 -4.95 -2.68 4.30
CA LEU A 126 -6.26 -3.24 4.01
C LEU A 126 -6.62 -2.94 2.56
N PHE A 127 -7.03 -3.97 1.82
CA PHE A 127 -7.43 -3.83 0.42
C PHE A 127 -8.96 -3.93 0.32
N PHE A 128 -9.62 -2.86 -0.13
CA PHE A 128 -11.08 -2.80 -0.23
C PHE A 128 -11.55 -3.06 -1.65
N ASN A 129 -12.65 -3.81 -1.78
CA ASN A 129 -13.36 -3.97 -3.04
C ASN A 129 -14.30 -2.77 -3.31
N ILE A 130 -14.90 -2.74 -4.51
CA ILE A 130 -15.90 -1.73 -4.91
C ILE A 130 -17.18 -1.72 -4.07
N ASP A 131 -17.46 -2.79 -3.32
CA ASP A 131 -18.65 -2.92 -2.47
C ASP A 131 -18.36 -2.43 -1.03
N GLY A 132 -17.16 -1.93 -0.76
CA GLY A 132 -16.73 -1.45 0.56
C GLY A 132 -16.30 -2.56 1.52
N GLY A 133 -16.22 -3.81 1.06
CA GLY A 133 -15.70 -4.95 1.82
C GLY A 133 -14.17 -5.05 1.76
N ILE A 134 -13.54 -5.60 2.80
CA ILE A 134 -12.11 -5.92 2.81
C ILE A 134 -11.92 -7.24 2.06
N VAL A 135 -11.03 -7.24 1.06
CA VAL A 135 -10.65 -8.45 0.30
C VAL A 135 -9.65 -9.27 1.10
N PHE A 136 -8.62 -8.61 1.64
CA PHE A 136 -7.64 -9.17 2.56
C PHE A 136 -6.89 -8.04 3.26
N LYS A 137 -6.14 -8.43 4.30
CA LYS A 137 -5.30 -7.55 5.12
C LYS A 137 -3.88 -8.08 5.09
N VAL A 138 -2.90 -7.20 5.03
CA VAL A 138 -1.48 -7.55 5.20
C VAL A 138 -0.95 -6.83 6.42
N PHE A 139 -0.58 -7.58 7.44
CA PHE A 139 0.04 -7.06 8.65
C PHE A 139 1.56 -7.14 8.53
N VAL A 140 2.23 -6.07 8.95
CA VAL A 140 3.70 -6.06 9.05
C VAL A 140 4.10 -7.05 10.16
N GLY A 141 5.11 -7.89 9.88
CA GLY A 141 5.68 -8.80 10.86
C GLY A 141 6.13 -8.06 12.14
N ARG A 142 5.99 -8.72 13.29
CA ARG A 142 6.52 -8.22 14.57
C ARG A 142 7.82 -8.95 14.87
N ASP A 143 8.88 -8.19 15.16
CA ASP A 143 10.18 -8.74 15.57
C ASP A 143 10.19 -9.33 16.99
N GLU A 144 9.07 -9.33 17.71
CA GLU A 144 8.99 -9.82 19.09
C GLU A 144 8.16 -11.10 19.19
N ASN A 145 8.86 -12.23 19.24
CA ASN A 145 8.51 -13.50 19.89
C ASN A 145 7.13 -13.55 20.56
N VAL A 146 6.18 -14.34 20.03
CA VAL A 146 5.52 -15.40 20.82
C VAL A 146 5.07 -16.50 19.86
N LYS A 147 5.78 -17.63 19.96
CA LYS A 147 5.32 -18.95 19.54
C LYS A 147 3.95 -19.24 20.15
N HIS A 148 3.02 -19.79 19.38
CA HIS A 148 2.19 -20.85 19.93
C HIS A 148 2.26 -22.08 19.04
N LYS A 149 3.22 -22.92 19.43
CA LYS A 149 3.47 -24.33 19.11
C LYS A 149 4.11 -24.66 17.76
N GLU A 150 5.24 -25.35 17.95
CA GLU A 150 6.03 -26.18 17.06
C GLU A 150 7.08 -25.50 16.17
N ASP A 151 8.31 -25.65 16.67
CA ASP A 151 9.61 -25.75 16.03
C ASP A 151 10.40 -24.49 15.62
N GLU A 152 11.70 -24.59 15.89
CA GLU A 152 12.83 -23.66 15.67
C GLU A 152 12.80 -22.91 14.31
N TYR A 153 13.49 -21.78 14.07
CA TYR A 153 14.94 -21.58 14.17
C TYR A 153 15.32 -20.09 14.19
N VAL A 154 16.41 -19.81 14.91
CA VAL A 154 17.16 -18.54 14.91
C VAL A 154 18.04 -18.46 13.64
N ARG A 155 18.24 -17.25 13.08
CA ARG A 155 19.56 -16.61 12.80
C ARG A 155 19.57 -15.63 11.61
N GLY A 156 19.79 -14.35 11.92
CA GLY A 156 20.75 -13.48 11.20
C GLY A 156 20.24 -12.58 10.06
N ASP A 157 20.40 -11.27 10.30
CA ASP A 157 20.56 -10.10 9.42
C ASP A 157 19.77 -9.98 8.09
N ALA A 158 18.65 -9.25 8.13
CA ALA A 158 18.13 -8.52 6.96
C ALA A 158 17.42 -7.21 7.38
N HIS A 159 17.85 -6.06 6.85
CA HIS A 159 17.38 -4.71 7.22
C HIS A 159 16.47 -4.03 6.15
N THR A 160 15.54 -3.17 6.61
CA THR A 160 14.49 -2.37 5.95
C THR A 160 14.90 -1.27 4.94
N ASN A 161 16.16 -1.21 4.49
CA ASN A 161 16.73 0.04 3.96
C ASN A 161 16.35 0.44 2.50
N THR A 162 15.77 -0.45 1.68
CA THR A 162 15.55 -0.14 0.24
C THR A 162 14.21 0.54 -0.05
N ALA A 163 13.10 0.03 0.53
CA ALA A 163 11.78 0.64 0.39
C ALA A 163 11.71 1.99 1.13
N GLU A 164 12.27 2.04 2.35
CA GLU A 164 12.47 3.28 3.10
C GLU A 164 13.32 4.31 2.33
N GLY A 165 14.34 3.85 1.59
CA GLY A 165 15.20 4.69 0.77
C GLY A 165 14.45 5.35 -0.40
N PHE A 166 13.62 4.60 -1.13
CA PHE A 166 12.79 5.16 -2.20
C PHE A 166 11.77 6.17 -1.67
N PHE A 167 11.03 5.81 -0.60
CA PHE A 167 10.09 6.73 0.04
C PHE A 167 10.76 7.96 0.65
N SER A 168 12.00 7.84 1.14
CA SER A 168 12.78 8.96 1.68
C SER A 168 13.28 9.92 0.61
N ILE A 169 13.67 9.43 -0.57
CA ILE A 169 14.08 10.28 -1.71
C ILE A 169 12.87 10.98 -2.33
N PHE A 170 11.77 10.25 -2.49
CA PHE A 170 10.51 10.79 -2.99
C PHE A 170 9.95 11.88 -2.08
N LYS A 171 9.85 11.63 -0.76
CA LYS A 171 9.38 12.63 0.22
C LYS A 171 10.30 13.87 0.26
N ARG A 172 11.63 13.72 0.25
CA ARG A 172 12.57 14.86 0.25
C ARG A 172 12.48 15.71 -1.01
N GLY A 173 12.35 15.09 -2.19
CA GLY A 173 12.26 15.83 -3.45
C GLY A 173 10.98 16.66 -3.58
N MET A 174 9.85 16.17 -3.02
CA MET A 174 8.59 16.90 -2.96
C MET A 174 8.64 18.10 -2.00
N THR A 175 9.42 18.02 -0.93
CA THR A 175 9.64 19.13 0.01
C THR A 175 10.69 20.14 -0.48
N GLY A 176 11.70 19.70 -1.23
CA GLY A 176 12.84 20.53 -1.64
C GLY A 176 12.75 21.13 -3.04
N VAL A 177 12.65 20.30 -4.08
CA VAL A 177 12.75 20.72 -5.49
C VAL A 177 11.39 21.14 -6.06
N TYR A 178 10.31 20.48 -5.63
CA TYR A 178 8.95 20.72 -6.12
C TYR A 178 8.06 21.38 -5.05
N GLN A 179 8.55 22.45 -4.43
CA GLN A 179 7.89 23.13 -3.29
C GLN A 179 6.48 23.65 -3.62
N HIS A 180 6.18 23.87 -4.90
CA HIS A 180 4.87 24.25 -5.40
C HIS A 180 4.31 23.21 -6.40
N CYS A 181 4.23 21.96 -5.96
CA CYS A 181 3.62 20.88 -6.72
C CYS A 181 2.10 21.07 -6.87
N ASN A 182 1.63 21.41 -8.08
CA ASN A 182 0.21 21.42 -8.38
C ASN A 182 -0.29 19.98 -8.64
N LYS A 183 -1.38 19.57 -7.97
CA LYS A 183 -2.00 18.24 -8.10
C LYS A 183 -2.27 17.83 -9.56
N ARG A 184 -2.52 18.79 -10.46
CA ARG A 184 -2.76 18.54 -11.89
C ARG A 184 -1.54 17.95 -12.63
N HIS A 185 -0.34 18.07 -12.07
CA HIS A 185 0.90 17.56 -12.66
C HIS A 185 1.55 16.44 -11.84
N LEU A 186 0.87 15.90 -10.83
CA LEU A 186 1.38 14.84 -9.94
C LEU A 186 1.93 13.63 -10.71
N ARG A 187 1.25 13.25 -11.80
CA ARG A 187 1.69 12.16 -12.69
C ARG A 187 3.03 12.46 -13.40
N ARG A 188 3.36 13.73 -13.65
CA ARG A 188 4.64 14.14 -14.24
C ARG A 188 5.77 14.10 -13.19
N TYR A 189 5.49 14.49 -11.94
CA TYR A 189 6.47 14.36 -10.85
C TYR A 189 6.77 12.90 -10.54
N LEU A 190 5.75 12.04 -10.46
CA LEU A 190 5.94 10.61 -10.27
C LEU A 190 6.73 9.98 -11.43
N ALA A 191 6.41 10.32 -12.68
CA ALA A 191 7.15 9.85 -13.84
C ALA A 191 8.62 10.34 -13.87
N GLU A 192 8.88 11.53 -13.33
CA GLU A 192 10.24 12.07 -13.24
C GLU A 192 11.06 11.40 -12.13
N PHE A 193 10.50 11.18 -10.95
CA PHE A 193 11.17 10.46 -9.87
C PHE A 193 11.45 9.01 -10.26
N ASP A 194 10.50 8.35 -10.94
CA ASP A 194 10.69 7.03 -11.52
C ASP A 194 11.81 7.03 -12.59
N PHE A 195 11.79 7.98 -13.54
CA PHE A 195 12.81 8.10 -14.57
C PHE A 195 14.22 8.30 -14.00
N ARG A 196 14.37 9.18 -12.99
CA ARG A 196 15.67 9.45 -12.33
C ARG A 196 16.15 8.27 -11.50
N TYR A 197 15.25 7.61 -10.78
CA TYR A 197 15.60 6.46 -9.95
C TYR A 197 16.01 5.26 -10.82
N SER A 198 15.32 5.03 -11.92
CA SER A 198 15.55 3.91 -12.85
C SER A 198 16.71 4.15 -13.84
N ASN A 199 17.14 5.41 -14.04
CA ASN A 199 18.31 5.76 -14.85
C ASN A 199 19.37 6.41 -13.94
N ARG A 200 20.10 5.58 -13.18
CA ARG A 200 21.17 6.03 -12.28
C ARG A 200 22.44 5.22 -12.47
N VAL A 201 23.58 5.77 -12.05
CA VAL A 201 24.91 5.15 -12.18
C VAL A 201 24.97 3.72 -11.64
N LYS A 202 24.27 3.46 -10.51
CA LYS A 202 24.15 2.11 -9.91
C LYS A 202 23.52 1.06 -10.86
N LEU A 203 22.79 1.48 -11.88
CA LEU A 203 22.16 0.64 -12.91
C LEU A 203 22.90 0.72 -14.26
N GLY A 204 24.13 1.22 -14.29
CA GLY A 204 24.95 1.32 -15.50
C GLY A 204 24.53 2.44 -16.45
N VAL A 205 23.75 3.42 -15.97
CA VAL A 205 23.34 4.60 -16.76
C VAL A 205 24.02 5.82 -16.17
N ASP A 206 25.03 6.33 -16.86
CA ASP A 206 25.72 7.57 -16.49
C ASP A 206 24.91 8.81 -16.88
N ASP A 207 25.41 9.99 -16.49
CA ASP A 207 24.71 11.24 -16.68
C ASP A 207 24.59 11.65 -18.15
N ILE A 208 25.58 11.30 -18.98
CA ILE A 208 25.57 11.55 -20.42
C ILE A 208 24.46 10.71 -21.07
N ALA A 209 24.47 9.40 -20.81
CA ALA A 209 23.46 8.47 -21.34
C ALA A 209 22.05 8.82 -20.85
N ARG A 210 21.90 9.25 -19.59
CA ARG A 210 20.62 9.73 -19.08
C ARG A 210 20.14 10.99 -19.81
N THR A 211 21.05 11.92 -20.10
CA THR A 211 20.74 13.16 -20.82
C THR A 211 20.32 12.88 -22.26
N GLU A 212 21.03 11.99 -22.96
CA GLU A 212 20.65 11.55 -24.30
C GLU A 212 19.27 10.87 -24.33
N ARG A 213 18.98 10.03 -23.32
CA ARG A 213 17.66 9.38 -23.16
C ARG A 213 16.56 10.41 -22.96
N ALA A 214 16.82 11.48 -22.21
CA ALA A 214 15.87 12.56 -22.02
C ALA A 214 15.61 13.35 -23.31
N LEU A 215 16.68 13.70 -24.06
CA LEU A 215 16.60 14.47 -25.31
C LEU A 215 15.79 13.74 -26.40
N LYS A 216 15.95 12.42 -26.51
CA LYS A 216 15.15 11.59 -27.44
C LYS A 216 13.65 11.68 -27.16
N GLY A 217 13.25 11.92 -25.91
CA GLY A 217 11.85 12.10 -25.51
C GLY A 217 11.22 13.44 -25.90
N ILE A 218 12.01 14.38 -26.44
CA ILE A 218 11.61 15.77 -26.79
C ILE A 218 11.29 15.92 -28.28
N VAL A 219 11.90 15.11 -29.16
CA VAL A 219 11.71 15.20 -30.62
C VAL A 219 10.22 15.15 -30.97
N GLY A 220 9.73 16.15 -31.71
CA GLY A 220 8.33 16.28 -32.12
C GLY A 220 7.40 16.97 -31.11
N LYS A 221 7.88 17.41 -29.94
CA LYS A 221 7.10 18.18 -28.95
C LYS A 221 7.51 19.65 -28.96
N ARG A 222 6.56 20.56 -29.20
CA ARG A 222 6.79 22.02 -29.21
C ARG A 222 5.93 22.69 -28.12
N LEU A 223 6.56 23.52 -27.28
CA LEU A 223 5.85 24.34 -26.30
C LEU A 223 5.37 25.63 -26.98
N THR A 224 4.08 25.92 -26.94
CA THR A 224 3.51 27.21 -27.39
C THR A 224 2.96 27.98 -26.19
N TYR A 225 3.28 29.27 -26.10
CA TYR A 225 2.76 30.14 -25.04
C TYR A 225 1.33 30.56 -25.40
N ARG A 226 0.37 30.32 -24.50
CA ARG A 226 -1.01 30.79 -24.66
C ARG A 226 -1.13 32.12 -23.93
N MET A 227 -1.41 33.20 -24.65
CA MET A 227 -1.61 34.53 -24.06
C MET A 227 -2.86 34.53 -23.17
N PRO A 228 -2.84 35.18 -22.00
CA PRO A 228 -4.02 35.33 -21.17
C PRO A 228 -4.96 36.37 -21.80
N HIS A 229 -6.25 36.05 -21.93
CA HIS A 229 -7.26 37.02 -22.36
C HIS A 229 -8.31 37.24 -21.26
N HIS A 230 -8.63 38.52 -21.13
CA HIS A 230 -9.43 39.25 -20.15
C HIS A 230 -10.93 38.91 -20.19
#